data_AF-A0A2M9YFM3-F1
#
_entry.id   AF-A0A2M9YFM3-F1
#
_cell.length_a   1.000
_cell.length_b   1.000
_cell.length_c   1.000
_cell.angle_alpha   90.00
_cell.angle_beta   90.00
_cell.angle_gamma   90.00
#
_symmetry.space_group_name_H-M   'P 1'
#
loop_
_entity.id
_entity.type
_entity.pdbx_description
1 polymer ?
#
loop_
_entity_poly.entity_id
_entity_poly.type
_entity_poly.pdbx_seq_one_letter_code
_entity_poly.pdbx_strand_id
1 'polypeptide(L)'
;MYDERVIEKIRGIWKTFDLSLGIPEIDKQHLWLIGILADLEDKLESGTRSELETTFTNALSKTLDYATEHFALEEKLLESIGYTKLGQHRLQHMRFITALRNRVRKSFEGDFENAVLDLLKNLKKWLFRHILSEDRQYVDAAMVHVDDKLTDWMQRHLNASIYADEIEKLYQLVLFSGKQEVSVEFKKLGEENLKLISDLWYRYKLKTGIAIVDIQHLWLLQLLVKTDKLYKQRLKQEIDSESLSAQLKEAIYETIEYIREHFNTEEAIMHNFHYIGEKNHQKQHERFNILINDMIERSEKEELESLAILIQDLKDWLVSHIAIEDKKLFYFFRSRLSEVNEYVRNLNKEGRIHIWKDAVAIYKLLVDYEDITEDKKPKSLRRN
;
A
#
# COMPACT_ATOMS: atom_id res chain seq x y z
N MET A 1 7.77 21.55 16.32
CA MET A 1 8.85 20.69 15.77
C MET A 1 8.54 19.28 16.22
N TYR A 2 8.62 18.29 15.33
CA TYR A 2 8.27 16.90 15.66
C TYR A 2 9.30 16.29 16.62
N ASP A 3 8.83 15.41 17.51
CA ASP A 3 9.70 14.59 18.35
C ASP A 3 10.49 13.58 17.48
N GLU A 4 11.65 13.14 17.95
CA GLU A 4 12.52 12.19 17.25
C GLU A 4 11.76 10.89 16.93
N ARG A 5 10.90 10.41 17.84
CA ARG A 5 10.03 9.25 17.60
C ARG A 5 9.14 9.44 16.36
N VAL A 6 8.55 10.62 16.20
CA VAL A 6 7.68 10.94 15.06
C VAL A 6 8.50 11.05 13.78
N ILE A 7 9.71 11.63 13.85
CA ILE A 7 10.63 11.70 12.70
C ILE A 7 11.06 10.30 12.26
N GLU A 8 11.38 9.39 13.18
CA GLU A 8 11.71 7.99 12.87
C GLU A 8 10.54 7.26 12.22
N LYS A 9 9.31 7.51 12.68
CA LYS A 9 8.09 6.98 12.06
C LYS A 9 7.91 7.48 10.63
N ILE A 10 8.04 8.79 10.42
CA ILE A 10 7.95 9.41 9.09
C ILE A 10 9.03 8.84 8.17
N ARG A 11 10.28 8.73 8.65
CA ARG A 11 11.41 8.16 7.89
C ARG A 11 11.13 6.71 7.50
N GLY A 12 10.64 5.90 8.44
CA GLY A 12 10.23 4.53 8.18
C GLY A 12 9.17 4.45 7.09
N ILE A 13 8.09 5.23 7.19
CA ILE A 13 7.05 5.31 6.16
C ILE A 13 7.63 5.72 4.81
N TRP A 14 8.38 6.83 4.76
CA TRP A 14 8.92 7.40 3.52
C TRP A 14 9.78 6.41 2.74
N LYS A 15 10.72 5.76 3.44
CA LYS A 15 11.63 4.78 2.83
C LYS A 15 10.93 3.47 2.49
N THR A 16 10.10 2.97 3.40
CA THR A 16 9.45 1.66 3.25
C THR A 16 8.49 1.62 2.07
N PHE A 17 7.73 2.70 1.85
CA PHE A 17 6.84 2.79 0.71
C PHE A 17 7.52 3.39 -0.52
N ASP A 18 8.76 3.89 -0.39
CA ASP A 18 9.45 4.62 -1.45
C ASP A 18 8.55 5.72 -2.02
N LEU A 19 8.12 6.64 -1.17
CA LEU A 19 7.20 7.72 -1.57
C LEU A 19 7.90 8.84 -2.34
N SER A 20 9.20 8.69 -2.59
CA SER A 20 10.00 9.57 -3.42
C SER A 20 9.61 9.43 -4.90
N LEU A 21 9.36 10.54 -5.55
CA LEU A 21 9.19 10.65 -6.99
C LEU A 21 10.47 11.06 -7.69
N GLY A 22 11.50 11.49 -6.94
CA GLY A 22 12.74 12.02 -7.49
C GLY A 22 12.58 13.45 -8.01
N ILE A 23 11.51 14.15 -7.60
CA ILE A 23 11.25 15.55 -7.88
C ILE A 23 11.29 16.28 -6.53
N PRO A 24 12.44 16.86 -6.14
CA PRO A 24 12.67 17.32 -4.78
C PRO A 24 11.59 18.25 -4.22
N GLU A 25 11.05 19.16 -5.04
CA GLU A 25 10.02 20.10 -4.63
C GLU A 25 8.70 19.39 -4.30
N ILE A 26 8.34 18.35 -5.05
CA ILE A 26 7.15 17.52 -4.76
C ILE A 26 7.40 16.62 -3.56
N ASP A 27 8.58 16.00 -3.48
CA ASP A 27 8.96 15.11 -2.38
C ASP A 27 8.95 15.82 -1.02
N LYS A 28 9.43 17.08 -0.99
CA LYS A 28 9.31 17.98 0.17
C LYS A 28 7.85 18.17 0.59
N GLN A 29 6.95 18.42 -0.37
CA GLN A 29 5.53 18.60 -0.08
C GLN A 29 4.86 17.32 0.43
N HIS A 30 5.17 16.17 -0.17
CA HIS A 30 4.70 14.87 0.29
C HIS A 30 5.14 14.55 1.71
N LEU A 31 6.43 14.77 2.03
CA LEU A 31 6.93 14.56 3.39
C LEU A 31 6.20 15.43 4.42
N TRP A 32 5.90 16.68 4.07
CA TRP A 32 5.15 17.55 4.98
C TRP A 32 3.71 17.06 5.21
N LEU A 33 3.00 16.63 4.16
CA LEU A 33 1.67 16.01 4.30
C LEU A 33 1.71 14.77 5.20
N ILE A 34 2.71 13.90 5.00
CA ILE A 34 2.93 12.71 5.84
C ILE A 34 3.22 13.14 7.28
N GLY A 35 4.03 14.18 7.49
CA GLY A 35 4.38 14.71 8.80
C GLY A 35 3.17 15.27 9.55
N ILE A 36 2.26 15.98 8.88
CA ILE A 36 1.00 16.45 9.47
C ILE A 36 0.16 15.26 9.96
N LEU A 37 0.04 14.20 9.15
CA LEU A 37 -0.73 13.01 9.52
C LEU A 37 -0.06 12.16 10.62
N ALA A 38 1.27 12.07 10.63
CA ALA A 38 2.01 11.35 11.65
C ALA A 38 1.93 12.03 13.02
N ASP A 39 2.00 13.36 13.06
CA ASP A 39 1.83 14.15 14.29
C ASP A 39 0.41 14.08 14.83
N LEU A 40 -0.60 14.04 13.95
CA LEU A 40 -1.97 13.83 14.38
C LEU A 40 -2.16 12.47 15.05
N GLU A 41 -1.59 11.41 14.47
CA GLU A 41 -1.63 10.07 15.05
C GLU A 41 -0.96 10.00 16.42
N ASP A 42 0.23 10.60 16.54
CA ASP A 42 1.00 10.60 17.79
C ASP A 42 0.24 11.30 18.94
N LYS A 43 -0.44 12.40 18.62
CA LYS A 43 -1.28 13.13 19.58
C LYS A 43 -2.54 12.37 19.96
N LEU A 44 -3.10 11.55 19.06
CA LEU A 44 -4.24 10.69 19.37
C LEU A 44 -3.87 9.57 20.33
N GLU A 45 -2.66 9.04 20.23
CA GLU A 45 -2.17 7.98 21.13
C GLU A 45 -1.84 8.51 22.55
N SER A 46 -1.67 9.82 22.74
CA SER A 46 -1.11 10.41 23.97
C SER A 46 -1.99 11.47 24.67
N GLY A 47 -3.07 11.95 24.05
CA GLY A 47 -3.86 13.09 24.54
C GLY A 47 -5.14 12.75 25.32
N THR A 48 -5.68 13.75 26.05
CA THR A 48 -6.99 13.65 26.72
C THR A 48 -8.14 14.05 25.78
N ARG A 49 -9.36 13.51 25.95
CA ARG A 49 -10.50 13.69 25.00
C ARG A 49 -10.79 15.14 24.57
N SER A 50 -10.71 16.12 25.48
CA SER A 50 -10.97 17.53 25.16
C SER A 50 -9.83 18.18 24.37
N GLU A 51 -8.58 17.77 24.61
CA GLU A 51 -7.42 18.22 23.86
C GLU A 51 -7.43 17.62 22.45
N LEU A 52 -7.94 16.38 22.32
CA LEU A 52 -8.05 15.68 21.04
C LEU A 52 -8.95 16.40 20.05
N GLU A 53 -10.10 16.95 20.46
CA GLU A 53 -11.03 17.61 19.53
C GLU A 53 -10.47 18.89 18.90
N THR A 54 -9.86 19.75 19.72
CA THR A 54 -9.23 20.98 19.24
C THR A 54 -7.98 20.67 18.40
N THR A 55 -7.14 19.74 18.88
CA THR A 55 -5.94 19.30 18.17
C THR A 55 -6.28 18.72 16.81
N PHE A 56 -7.32 17.89 16.75
CA PHE A 56 -7.76 17.23 15.53
C PHE A 56 -8.32 18.22 14.51
N THR A 57 -9.20 19.13 14.94
CA THR A 57 -9.78 20.15 14.05
C THR A 57 -8.70 21.04 13.44
N ASN A 58 -7.70 21.43 14.25
CA ASN A 58 -6.55 22.21 13.79
C ASN A 58 -5.69 21.41 12.80
N ALA A 59 -5.43 20.12 13.07
CA ALA A 59 -4.66 19.25 12.18
C ALA A 59 -5.37 18.99 10.84
N LEU A 60 -6.69 18.80 10.84
CA LEU A 60 -7.46 18.68 9.60
C LEU A 60 -7.47 19.98 8.79
N SER A 61 -7.60 21.13 9.45
CA SER A 61 -7.54 22.43 8.77
C SER A 61 -6.17 22.63 8.13
N LYS A 62 -5.10 22.33 8.88
CA LYS A 62 -3.71 22.34 8.36
C LYS A 62 -3.52 21.38 7.18
N THR A 63 -4.09 20.17 7.25
CA THR A 63 -4.06 19.19 6.16
C THR A 63 -4.79 19.72 4.92
N LEU A 64 -5.96 20.33 5.11
CA LEU A 64 -6.77 20.88 4.02
C LEU A 64 -6.08 22.04 3.32
N ASP A 65 -5.55 22.98 4.10
CA ASP A 65 -4.86 24.16 3.59
C ASP A 65 -3.64 23.73 2.77
N TYR A 66 -2.82 22.86 3.35
CA TYR A 66 -1.59 22.43 2.67
C TYR A 66 -1.84 21.49 1.48
N ALA A 67 -2.82 20.58 1.56
CA ALA A 67 -3.19 19.76 0.41
C ALA A 67 -3.67 20.62 -0.76
N THR A 68 -4.39 21.72 -0.49
CA THR A 68 -4.82 22.66 -1.52
C THR A 68 -3.62 23.34 -2.19
N GLU A 69 -2.64 23.77 -1.40
CA GLU A 69 -1.40 24.38 -1.90
C GLU A 69 -0.57 23.41 -2.74
N HIS A 70 -0.34 22.20 -2.22
CA HIS A 70 0.38 21.14 -2.90
C HIS A 70 -0.26 20.78 -4.25
N PHE A 71 -1.57 20.51 -4.29
CA PHE A 71 -2.25 20.17 -5.53
C PHE A 71 -2.23 21.31 -6.55
N ALA A 72 -2.28 22.56 -6.11
CA ALA A 72 -2.18 23.70 -7.03
C ALA A 72 -0.81 23.75 -7.70
N LEU A 73 0.27 23.50 -6.95
CA LEU A 73 1.62 23.42 -7.51
C LEU A 73 1.77 22.23 -8.46
N GLU A 74 1.34 21.04 -8.02
CA GLU A 74 1.45 19.82 -8.81
C GLU A 74 0.65 19.92 -10.12
N GLU A 75 -0.60 20.38 -10.07
CA GLU A 75 -1.40 20.55 -11.29
C GLU A 75 -0.80 21.55 -12.27
N LYS A 76 -0.07 22.57 -11.77
CA LYS A 76 0.67 23.52 -12.60
C LYS A 76 1.92 22.92 -13.21
N LEU A 77 2.64 22.07 -12.48
CA LEU A 77 3.71 21.24 -13.02
C LEU A 77 3.18 20.37 -14.16
N LEU A 78 2.09 19.61 -13.92
CA LEU A 78 1.47 18.72 -14.89
C LEU A 78 0.95 19.45 -16.14
N GLU A 79 0.38 20.64 -15.96
CA GLU A 79 -0.03 21.52 -17.06
C GLU A 79 1.18 21.98 -17.88
N SER A 80 2.29 22.33 -17.23
CA SER A 80 3.50 22.83 -17.87
C SER A 80 4.23 21.76 -18.70
N ILE A 81 4.19 20.50 -18.26
CA ILE A 81 4.77 19.36 -18.99
C ILE A 81 3.80 18.72 -19.98
N GLY A 82 2.57 19.24 -20.12
CA GLY A 82 1.57 18.71 -21.04
C GLY A 82 1.07 17.31 -20.69
N TYR A 83 0.98 16.97 -19.40
CA TYR A 83 0.60 15.62 -18.96
C TYR A 83 -0.82 15.25 -19.41
N THR A 84 -0.93 14.17 -20.20
CA THR A 84 -2.16 13.82 -20.92
C THR A 84 -3.33 13.41 -20.00
N LYS A 85 -3.05 12.95 -18.77
CA LYS A 85 -4.08 12.55 -17.79
C LYS A 85 -4.41 13.64 -16.77
N LEU A 86 -3.95 14.89 -16.96
CA LEU A 86 -4.18 16.01 -16.03
C LEU A 86 -5.65 16.17 -15.61
N GLY A 87 -6.60 16.00 -16.54
CA GLY A 87 -8.03 16.10 -16.22
C GLY A 87 -8.51 15.05 -15.21
N GLN A 88 -8.00 13.82 -15.30
CA GLN A 88 -8.31 12.75 -14.33
C GLN A 88 -7.63 13.01 -12.99
N HIS A 89 -6.41 13.54 -12.99
CA HIS A 89 -5.64 13.92 -11.80
C HIS A 89 -6.39 15.01 -11.00
N ARG A 90 -6.75 16.12 -11.66
CA ARG A 90 -7.55 17.23 -11.09
C ARG A 90 -8.86 16.75 -10.45
N LEU A 91 -9.54 15.80 -11.07
CA LEU A 91 -10.78 15.25 -10.55
C LEU A 91 -10.57 14.53 -9.20
N GLN A 92 -9.45 13.82 -9.04
CA GLN A 92 -9.12 13.12 -7.80
C GLN A 92 -8.81 14.13 -6.68
N HIS A 93 -8.02 15.17 -6.96
CA HIS A 93 -7.76 16.27 -6.03
C HIS A 93 -9.05 16.97 -5.58
N MET A 94 -9.90 17.35 -6.54
CA MET A 94 -11.15 18.05 -6.24
C MET A 94 -12.06 17.21 -5.33
N ARG A 95 -12.13 15.89 -5.57
CA ARG A 95 -12.90 14.96 -4.71
C ARG A 95 -12.30 14.90 -3.30
N PHE A 96 -10.99 14.81 -3.18
CA PHE A 96 -10.30 14.77 -1.89
C PHE A 96 -10.53 16.06 -1.08
N ILE A 97 -10.31 17.22 -1.68
CA ILE A 97 -10.51 18.52 -1.03
C ILE A 97 -11.98 18.71 -0.62
N THR A 98 -12.93 18.33 -1.48
CA THR A 98 -14.36 18.39 -1.15
C THR A 98 -14.70 17.50 0.05
N ALA A 99 -14.20 16.27 0.06
CA ALA A 99 -14.41 15.33 1.16
C ALA A 99 -13.82 15.86 2.47
N LEU A 100 -12.59 16.38 2.43
CA LEU A 100 -11.91 16.93 3.61
C LEU A 100 -12.61 18.18 4.16
N ARG A 101 -13.04 19.11 3.29
CA ARG A 101 -13.86 20.28 3.70
C ARG A 101 -15.16 19.86 4.40
N ASN A 102 -15.83 18.85 3.86
CA ASN A 102 -17.07 18.34 4.47
C ASN A 102 -16.80 17.72 5.84
N ARG A 103 -15.66 17.06 6.03
CA ARG A 103 -15.25 16.51 7.33
C ARG A 103 -14.90 17.61 8.33
N VAL A 104 -14.14 18.64 7.91
CA VAL A 104 -13.79 19.80 8.76
C VAL A 104 -15.03 20.54 9.28
N ARG A 105 -16.09 20.63 8.46
CA ARG A 105 -17.33 21.34 8.82
C ARG A 105 -18.27 20.54 9.74
N LYS A 106 -18.15 19.21 9.79
CA LYS A 106 -19.01 18.37 10.63
C LYS A 106 -18.38 18.25 12.01
N SER A 107 -19.14 18.60 13.06
CA SER A 107 -18.78 18.16 14.41
C SER A 107 -18.99 16.64 14.49
N PHE A 108 -18.10 15.97 15.20
CA PHE A 108 -18.19 14.54 15.42
C PHE A 108 -19.23 14.27 16.51
N GLU A 109 -20.45 13.98 16.10
CA GLU A 109 -21.50 13.52 17.00
C GLU A 109 -21.26 12.05 17.40
N GLY A 110 -21.13 11.78 18.70
CA GLY A 110 -21.00 10.41 19.24
C GLY A 110 -19.58 9.98 19.60
N ASP A 111 -19.12 8.86 19.04
CA ASP A 111 -17.81 8.27 19.34
C ASP A 111 -16.69 8.96 18.56
N PHE A 112 -16.28 10.11 19.11
CA PHE A 112 -15.26 11.00 18.55
C PHE A 112 -13.96 10.26 18.20
N GLU A 113 -13.46 9.42 19.11
CA GLU A 113 -12.16 8.77 18.99
C GLU A 113 -12.11 7.80 17.81
N ASN A 114 -13.12 6.93 17.70
CA ASN A 114 -13.22 6.01 16.57
C ASN A 114 -13.40 6.74 15.23
N ALA A 115 -14.23 7.79 15.20
CA ALA A 115 -14.45 8.55 13.98
C ALA A 115 -13.19 9.31 13.50
N VAL A 116 -12.39 9.78 14.45
CA VAL A 116 -11.10 10.42 14.19
C VAL A 116 -10.07 9.43 13.68
N LEU A 117 -9.93 8.27 14.33
CA LEU A 117 -9.02 7.21 13.90
C LEU A 117 -9.37 6.72 12.49
N ASP A 118 -10.66 6.52 12.20
CA ASP A 118 -11.14 6.15 10.88
C ASP A 118 -10.80 7.22 9.83
N LEU A 119 -10.99 8.51 10.14
CA LEU A 119 -10.65 9.57 9.19
C LEU A 119 -9.13 9.66 8.95
N LEU A 120 -8.31 9.62 10.01
CA LEU A 120 -6.86 9.64 9.89
C LEU A 120 -6.34 8.49 9.03
N LYS A 121 -6.84 7.28 9.27
CA LYS A 121 -6.53 6.09 8.47
C LYS A 121 -6.88 6.31 6.99
N ASN A 122 -8.07 6.85 6.72
CA ASN A 122 -8.51 7.13 5.37
C ASN A 122 -7.66 8.21 4.67
N LEU A 123 -7.24 9.26 5.38
CA LEU A 123 -6.38 10.32 4.85
C LEU A 123 -5.00 9.78 4.47
N LYS A 124 -4.34 9.08 5.39
CA LYS A 124 -3.04 8.44 5.12
C LYS A 124 -3.10 7.53 3.92
N LYS A 125 -4.15 6.72 3.86
CA LYS A 125 -4.30 5.78 2.77
C LYS A 125 -4.52 6.46 1.43
N TRP A 126 -5.40 7.47 1.37
CA TRP A 126 -5.60 8.22 0.14
C TRP A 126 -4.29 8.83 -0.33
N LEU A 127 -3.55 9.49 0.58
CA LEU A 127 -2.28 10.12 0.28
C LEU A 127 -1.26 9.11 -0.26
N PHE A 128 -1.02 8.00 0.44
CA PHE A 128 -0.01 7.03 0.02
C PHE A 128 -0.37 6.40 -1.32
N ARG A 129 -1.64 6.03 -1.51
CA ARG A 129 -2.10 5.50 -2.79
C ARG A 129 -1.91 6.52 -3.90
N HIS A 130 -2.28 7.78 -3.66
CA HIS A 130 -2.17 8.84 -4.66
C HIS A 130 -0.72 9.02 -5.12
N ILE A 131 0.22 9.14 -4.17
CA ILE A 131 1.65 9.22 -4.45
C ILE A 131 2.15 8.00 -5.23
N LEU A 132 1.81 6.80 -4.75
CA LEU A 132 2.31 5.54 -5.31
C LEU A 132 1.70 5.17 -6.66
N SER A 133 0.48 5.65 -6.95
CA SER A 133 -0.24 5.30 -8.18
C SER A 133 -0.39 6.47 -9.13
N GLU A 134 -0.98 7.59 -8.71
CA GLU A 134 -1.28 8.70 -9.60
C GLU A 134 -0.03 9.55 -9.85
N ASP A 135 0.68 9.93 -8.78
CA ASP A 135 1.77 10.89 -8.91
C ASP A 135 2.98 10.24 -9.59
N ARG A 136 3.24 8.97 -9.25
CA ARG A 136 4.25 8.14 -9.92
C ARG A 136 4.02 8.00 -11.42
N GLN A 137 2.79 8.11 -11.94
CA GLN A 137 2.52 7.97 -13.38
C GLN A 137 3.02 9.14 -14.23
N TYR A 138 3.33 10.30 -13.66
CA TYR A 138 3.85 11.44 -14.42
C TYR A 138 5.37 11.59 -14.34
N VAL A 139 6.05 10.80 -13.49
CA VAL A 139 7.50 10.92 -13.25
C VAL A 139 8.31 10.85 -14.54
N ASP A 140 8.06 9.86 -15.41
CA ASP A 140 8.78 9.74 -16.69
C ASP A 140 8.59 10.97 -17.58
N ALA A 141 7.37 11.54 -17.61
CA ALA A 141 7.09 12.74 -18.38
C ALA A 141 7.79 13.96 -17.76
N ALA A 142 7.81 14.06 -16.43
CA ALA A 142 8.48 15.12 -15.69
C ALA A 142 10.00 15.07 -15.91
N MET A 143 10.63 13.90 -15.85
CA MET A 143 12.08 13.74 -16.07
C MET A 143 12.55 14.22 -17.45
N VAL A 144 11.67 14.23 -18.45
CA VAL A 144 11.99 14.69 -19.81
C VAL A 144 11.75 16.20 -19.99
N HIS A 145 10.78 16.78 -19.28
CA HIS A 145 10.27 18.13 -19.57
C HIS A 145 10.52 19.15 -18.45
N VAL A 146 10.90 18.71 -17.25
CA VAL A 146 11.28 19.62 -16.16
C VAL A 146 12.65 20.21 -16.49
N ASP A 147 12.67 21.53 -16.69
CA ASP A 147 13.88 22.32 -16.88
C ASP A 147 14.19 23.18 -15.65
N ASP A 148 15.35 23.85 -15.64
CA ASP A 148 15.79 24.69 -14.53
C ASP A 148 14.77 25.80 -14.20
N LYS A 149 14.07 26.34 -15.21
CA LYS A 149 13.09 27.41 -15.01
C LYS A 149 11.86 26.90 -14.25
N LEU A 150 11.41 25.69 -14.58
CA LEU A 150 10.28 25.06 -13.90
C LEU A 150 10.67 24.67 -12.46
N THR A 151 11.87 24.14 -12.26
CA THR A 151 12.43 23.86 -10.94
C THR A 151 12.51 25.14 -10.09
N ASP A 152 13.08 26.22 -10.62
CA ASP A 152 13.15 27.52 -9.94
C ASP A 152 11.77 28.10 -9.61
N TRP A 153 10.78 27.86 -10.47
CA TRP A 153 9.40 28.25 -10.21
C TRP A 153 8.80 27.44 -9.05
N MET A 154 8.95 26.11 -9.05
CA MET A 154 8.45 25.25 -7.98
C MET A 154 9.10 25.60 -6.63
N GLN A 155 10.42 25.80 -6.61
CA GLN A 155 11.15 26.14 -5.38
C GLN A 155 10.73 27.52 -4.84
N ARG A 156 10.51 28.52 -5.71
CA ARG A 156 9.98 29.83 -5.27
C ARG A 156 8.58 29.73 -4.70
N HIS A 157 7.73 28.90 -5.28
CA HIS A 157 6.37 28.70 -4.78
C HIS A 157 6.38 27.96 -3.44
N LEU A 158 7.21 26.92 -3.30
CA LEU A 158 7.43 26.23 -2.03
C LEU A 158 7.93 27.18 -0.94
N ASN A 159 8.86 28.07 -1.28
CA ASN A 159 9.39 29.08 -0.35
C ASN A 159 8.38 30.18 0.02
N ALA A 160 7.30 30.34 -0.76
CA ALA A 160 6.22 31.27 -0.44
C ALA A 160 5.19 30.67 0.53
N SER A 161 5.25 29.36 0.78
CA SER A 161 4.43 28.67 1.77
C SER A 161 4.69 29.21 3.16
N ILE A 162 3.64 29.28 3.99
CA ILE A 162 3.79 29.58 5.42
C ILE A 162 4.54 28.48 6.18
N TYR A 163 4.71 27.29 5.57
CA TYR A 163 5.39 26.14 6.15
C TYR A 163 6.78 25.90 5.56
N ALA A 164 7.31 26.83 4.74
CA ALA A 164 8.55 26.63 3.98
C ALA A 164 9.73 26.15 4.85
N ASP A 165 9.95 26.81 5.99
CA ASP A 165 11.04 26.46 6.91
C ASP A 165 10.84 25.08 7.53
N GLU A 166 9.62 24.73 7.94
CA GLU A 166 9.33 23.43 8.53
C GLU A 166 9.39 22.29 7.51
N ILE A 167 8.97 22.53 6.27
CA ILE A 167 9.07 21.58 5.17
C ILE A 167 10.53 21.25 4.90
N GLU A 168 11.37 22.27 4.69
CA GLU A 168 12.78 22.08 4.40
C GLU A 168 13.47 21.37 5.58
N LYS A 169 13.18 21.79 6.82
CA LYS A 169 13.73 21.14 8.00
C LYS A 169 13.34 19.67 8.12
N LEU A 170 12.06 19.33 7.89
CA LEU A 170 11.60 17.93 7.92
C LEU A 170 12.29 17.11 6.83
N TYR A 171 12.35 17.64 5.61
CA TYR A 171 13.01 16.99 4.48
C TYR A 171 14.48 16.68 4.81
N GLN A 172 15.20 17.64 5.40
CA GLN A 172 16.59 17.46 5.82
C GLN A 172 16.74 16.37 6.89
N LEU A 173 15.88 16.37 7.90
CA LEU A 173 15.90 15.38 8.99
C LEU A 173 15.54 13.96 8.52
N VAL A 174 14.65 13.83 7.54
CA VAL A 174 14.24 12.53 7.01
C VAL A 174 15.31 11.94 6.11
N LEU A 175 15.88 12.74 5.19
CA LEU A 175 16.81 12.23 4.17
C LEU A 175 18.28 12.21 4.58
N PHE A 176 18.75 13.17 5.38
CA PHE A 176 20.18 13.37 5.65
C PHE A 176 20.58 13.09 7.11
N SER A 177 19.67 12.58 7.95
CA SER A 177 20.04 12.11 9.29
C SER A 177 21.01 10.92 9.21
N GLY A 178 22.15 11.02 9.89
CA GLY A 178 23.13 9.93 10.03
C GLY A 178 22.61 8.71 10.79
N LYS A 179 21.44 8.79 11.43
CA LYS A 179 20.72 7.66 12.03
C LYS A 179 19.67 7.17 11.05
N GLN A 180 20.01 6.17 10.25
CA GLN A 180 19.08 5.50 9.35
C GLN A 180 18.19 4.47 10.06
N GLU A 181 18.02 4.55 11.39
CA GLU A 181 17.17 3.62 12.10
C GLU A 181 15.70 3.85 11.75
N VAL A 182 15.04 2.72 11.47
CA VAL A 182 13.65 2.60 11.06
C VAL A 182 12.93 1.87 12.19
N SER A 183 11.63 2.16 12.42
CA SER A 183 10.90 1.52 13.52
C SER A 183 10.95 -0.01 13.42
N VAL A 184 10.90 -0.69 14.57
CA VAL A 184 10.98 -2.16 14.66
C VAL A 184 9.90 -2.86 13.83
N GLU A 185 8.74 -2.22 13.67
CA GLU A 185 7.63 -2.68 12.83
C GLU A 185 8.04 -2.80 11.35
N PHE A 186 8.81 -1.84 10.84
CA PHE A 186 9.29 -1.81 9.46
C PHE A 186 10.64 -2.53 9.27
N LYS A 187 11.42 -2.78 10.34
CA LYS A 187 12.67 -3.57 10.24
C LYS A 187 12.44 -5.02 9.78
N LYS A 188 11.27 -5.62 10.07
CA LYS A 188 10.94 -7.00 9.65
C LYS A 188 10.52 -7.10 8.19
N LEU A 189 9.79 -6.11 7.67
CA LEU A 189 9.46 -6.00 6.25
C LEU A 189 10.48 -5.07 5.60
N GLY A 190 11.57 -5.62 5.07
CA GLY A 190 12.61 -4.81 4.45
C GLY A 190 12.05 -3.75 3.48
N GLU A 191 12.54 -2.51 3.57
CA GLU A 191 11.98 -1.32 2.90
C GLU A 191 11.81 -1.52 1.38
N GLU A 192 12.80 -2.13 0.72
CA GLU A 192 12.75 -2.42 -0.72
C GLU A 192 11.64 -3.41 -1.09
N ASN A 193 11.25 -4.31 -0.19
CA ASN A 193 10.24 -5.33 -0.49
C ASN A 193 8.86 -4.70 -0.58
N LEU A 194 8.53 -3.80 0.37
CA LEU A 194 7.23 -3.12 0.39
C LEU A 194 7.04 -2.19 -0.82
N LYS A 195 8.10 -1.53 -1.29
CA LYS A 195 8.10 -0.82 -2.59
C LYS A 195 7.69 -1.75 -3.73
N LEU A 196 8.38 -2.88 -3.89
CA LEU A 196 8.10 -3.82 -4.98
C LEU A 196 6.70 -4.43 -4.90
N ILE A 197 6.23 -4.77 -3.69
CA ILE A 197 4.86 -5.25 -3.47
C ILE A 197 3.85 -4.18 -3.87
N SER A 198 4.04 -2.94 -3.40
CA SER A 198 3.17 -1.81 -3.69
C SER A 198 3.07 -1.55 -5.19
N ASP A 199 4.22 -1.51 -5.88
CA ASP A 199 4.28 -1.32 -7.33
C ASP A 199 3.50 -2.42 -8.06
N LEU A 200 3.70 -3.70 -7.71
CA LEU A 200 2.94 -4.82 -8.30
C LEU A 200 1.44 -4.67 -8.02
N TRP A 201 1.08 -4.38 -6.77
CA TRP A 201 -0.30 -4.27 -6.30
C TRP A 201 -1.10 -3.23 -7.07
N TYR A 202 -0.56 -2.01 -7.20
CA TYR A 202 -1.26 -0.90 -7.85
C TYR A 202 -1.15 -0.96 -9.37
N ARG A 203 0.02 -1.30 -9.93
CA ARG A 203 0.23 -1.38 -11.38
C ARG A 203 -0.73 -2.37 -12.04
N TYR A 204 -0.87 -3.56 -11.44
CA TYR A 204 -1.72 -4.62 -11.97
C TYR A 204 -3.14 -4.60 -11.38
N LYS A 205 -3.46 -3.62 -10.52
CA LYS A 205 -4.78 -3.45 -9.89
C LYS A 205 -5.26 -4.74 -9.22
N LEU A 206 -4.39 -5.35 -8.41
CA LEU A 206 -4.54 -6.69 -7.84
C LEU A 206 -5.60 -6.78 -6.74
N LYS A 207 -6.07 -5.65 -6.22
CA LYS A 207 -7.18 -5.62 -5.26
C LYS A 207 -8.43 -6.31 -5.84
N THR A 208 -8.82 -7.41 -5.22
CA THR A 208 -10.09 -8.09 -5.46
C THR A 208 -11.22 -7.37 -4.73
N GLY A 209 -10.99 -6.92 -3.49
CA GLY A 209 -12.03 -6.37 -2.62
C GLY A 209 -12.63 -7.39 -1.63
N ILE A 210 -12.13 -8.63 -1.66
CA ILE A 210 -12.38 -9.62 -0.60
C ILE A 210 -11.19 -9.55 0.35
N ALA A 211 -11.39 -8.98 1.55
CA ALA A 211 -10.29 -8.59 2.43
C ALA A 211 -9.29 -9.71 2.73
N ILE A 212 -9.76 -10.94 2.97
CA ILE A 212 -8.87 -12.08 3.21
C ILE A 212 -8.03 -12.47 2.00
N VAL A 213 -8.65 -12.49 0.82
CA VAL A 213 -8.00 -12.85 -0.44
C VAL A 213 -6.94 -11.80 -0.73
N ASP A 214 -7.28 -10.53 -0.57
CA ASP A 214 -6.33 -9.42 -0.69
C ASP A 214 -5.17 -9.51 0.32
N ILE A 215 -5.42 -9.94 1.56
CA ILE A 215 -4.36 -10.19 2.57
C ILE A 215 -3.42 -11.32 2.11
N GLN A 216 -3.98 -12.43 1.62
CA GLN A 216 -3.18 -13.58 1.13
C GLN A 216 -2.39 -13.21 -0.12
N HIS A 217 -2.99 -12.46 -1.05
CA HIS A 217 -2.31 -11.96 -2.25
C HIS A 217 -1.12 -11.07 -1.90
N LEU A 218 -1.26 -10.16 -0.94
CA LEU A 218 -0.15 -9.32 -0.48
C LEU A 218 0.99 -10.14 0.13
N TRP A 219 0.67 -11.20 0.89
CA TRP A 219 1.69 -12.09 1.43
C TRP A 219 2.38 -12.91 0.33
N LEU A 220 1.64 -13.38 -0.67
CA LEU A 220 2.20 -14.03 -1.84
C LEU A 220 3.18 -13.12 -2.58
N LEU A 221 2.83 -11.84 -2.78
CA LEU A 221 3.75 -10.86 -3.38
C LEU A 221 5.00 -10.67 -2.53
N GLN A 222 4.88 -10.64 -1.19
CA GLN A 222 6.01 -10.57 -0.29
C GLN A 222 6.94 -11.79 -0.43
N LEU A 223 6.39 -13.00 -0.50
CA LEU A 223 7.17 -14.23 -0.71
C LEU A 223 7.86 -14.22 -2.08
N LEU A 224 7.15 -13.84 -3.16
CA LEU A 224 7.74 -13.73 -4.50
C LEU A 224 8.88 -12.72 -4.55
N VAL A 225 8.70 -11.53 -3.95
CA VAL A 225 9.75 -10.49 -3.91
C VAL A 225 10.95 -10.95 -3.08
N LYS A 226 10.72 -11.61 -1.93
CA LYS A 226 11.78 -12.21 -1.12
C LYS A 226 12.58 -13.24 -1.92
N THR A 227 11.90 -14.14 -2.63
CA THR A 227 12.51 -15.19 -3.45
C THR A 227 13.31 -14.62 -4.62
N ASP A 228 12.76 -13.64 -5.35
CA ASP A 228 13.46 -12.94 -6.46
C ASP A 228 14.72 -12.21 -5.96
N LYS A 229 14.67 -11.62 -4.76
CA LYS A 229 15.83 -10.94 -4.16
C LYS A 229 16.95 -11.92 -3.82
N LEU A 230 16.63 -13.03 -3.15
CA LEU A 230 17.59 -14.09 -2.83
C LEU A 230 18.24 -14.65 -4.11
N TYR A 231 17.44 -14.84 -5.16
CA TYR A 231 17.93 -15.28 -6.47
C TYR A 231 18.92 -14.27 -7.08
N LYS A 232 18.59 -12.97 -7.09
CA LYS A 232 19.48 -11.92 -7.59
C LYS A 232 20.79 -11.82 -6.80
N GLN A 233 20.74 -11.98 -5.48
CA GLN A 233 21.95 -12.03 -4.64
C GLN A 233 22.83 -13.24 -5.01
N ARG A 234 22.19 -14.38 -5.34
CA ARG A 234 22.91 -15.60 -5.76
C ARG A 234 23.62 -15.44 -7.10
N LEU A 235 23.01 -14.71 -8.04
CA LEU A 235 23.62 -14.36 -9.32
C LEU A 235 24.85 -13.47 -9.17
N LYS A 236 24.81 -12.51 -8.23
CA LYS A 236 25.92 -11.55 -8.03
C LYS A 236 27.09 -12.11 -7.22
N GLN A 237 27.00 -13.34 -6.71
CA GLN A 237 28.03 -13.99 -5.87
C GLN A 237 28.42 -13.16 -4.63
N GLU A 238 27.51 -12.32 -4.11
CA GLU A 238 27.74 -11.41 -2.98
C GLU A 238 27.78 -12.12 -1.61
N ILE A 239 27.46 -13.42 -1.55
CA ILE A 239 27.42 -14.27 -0.34
C ILE A 239 27.91 -15.69 -0.69
N ASP A 240 28.45 -16.41 0.30
CA ASP A 240 28.96 -17.77 0.19
C ASP A 240 27.93 -18.77 -0.42
N SER A 241 28.41 -19.61 -1.34
CA SER A 241 27.55 -20.24 -2.38
C SER A 241 26.60 -21.33 -1.87
N GLU A 242 26.95 -21.97 -0.75
CA GLU A 242 26.27 -23.15 -0.20
C GLU A 242 25.15 -22.77 0.78
N SER A 243 25.33 -21.68 1.54
CA SER A 243 24.30 -21.17 2.46
C SER A 243 23.15 -20.48 1.71
N LEU A 244 23.46 -19.76 0.63
CA LEU A 244 22.46 -19.02 -0.14
C LEU A 244 21.59 -19.95 -1.02
N SER A 245 22.13 -21.08 -1.49
CA SER A 245 21.35 -22.06 -2.26
C SER A 245 20.28 -22.73 -1.39
N ALA A 246 20.60 -23.03 -0.12
CA ALA A 246 19.65 -23.57 0.84
C ALA A 246 18.53 -22.57 1.16
N GLN A 247 18.89 -21.30 1.44
CA GLN A 247 17.91 -20.24 1.70
C GLN A 247 16.99 -19.98 0.51
N LEU A 248 17.53 -20.02 -0.71
CA LEU A 248 16.72 -19.85 -1.92
C LEU A 248 15.74 -21.02 -2.12
N LYS A 249 16.21 -22.27 -1.94
CA LYS A 249 15.35 -23.46 -2.01
C LYS A 249 14.24 -23.40 -0.95
N GLU A 250 14.57 -23.01 0.27
CA GLU A 250 13.61 -22.81 1.36
C GLU A 250 12.58 -21.72 0.99
N ALA A 251 13.01 -20.59 0.44
CA ALA A 251 12.10 -19.51 0.04
C ALA A 251 11.17 -19.92 -1.11
N ILE A 252 11.66 -20.70 -2.09
CA ILE A 252 10.84 -21.25 -3.18
C ILE A 252 9.80 -22.22 -2.60
N TYR A 253 10.21 -23.12 -1.70
CA TYR A 253 9.30 -24.06 -1.04
C TYR A 253 8.23 -23.33 -0.23
N GLU A 254 8.62 -22.34 0.59
CA GLU A 254 7.72 -21.48 1.35
C GLU A 254 6.70 -20.78 0.43
N THR A 255 7.15 -20.26 -0.72
CA THR A 255 6.27 -19.62 -1.72
C THR A 255 5.24 -20.62 -2.26
N ILE A 256 5.68 -21.82 -2.65
CA ILE A 256 4.81 -22.84 -3.26
C ILE A 256 3.78 -23.38 -2.26
N GLU A 257 4.19 -23.65 -1.03
CA GLU A 257 3.26 -24.10 0.01
C GLU A 257 2.20 -23.03 0.30
N TYR A 258 2.60 -21.76 0.33
CA TYR A 258 1.66 -20.67 0.55
C TYR A 258 0.70 -20.46 -0.64
N ILE A 259 1.15 -20.67 -1.88
CA ILE A 259 0.28 -20.69 -3.07
C ILE A 259 -0.82 -21.76 -2.91
N ARG A 260 -0.45 -22.98 -2.48
CA ARG A 260 -1.42 -24.07 -2.25
C ARG A 260 -2.42 -23.71 -1.15
N GLU A 261 -1.96 -23.12 -0.05
CA GLU A 261 -2.84 -22.66 1.03
C GLU A 261 -3.82 -21.58 0.55
N HIS A 262 -3.34 -20.62 -0.24
CA HIS A 262 -4.17 -19.59 -0.84
C HIS A 262 -5.25 -20.17 -1.75
N PHE A 263 -4.90 -21.09 -2.65
CA PHE A 263 -5.88 -21.77 -3.52
C PHE A 263 -6.94 -22.52 -2.70
N ASN A 264 -6.54 -23.25 -1.67
CA ASN A 264 -7.48 -23.94 -0.78
C ASN A 264 -8.46 -22.96 -0.11
N THR A 265 -7.99 -21.76 0.23
CA THR A 265 -8.83 -20.71 0.82
C THR A 265 -9.87 -20.22 -0.19
N GLU A 266 -9.44 -19.89 -1.41
CA GLU A 266 -10.36 -19.46 -2.47
C GLU A 266 -11.37 -20.55 -2.83
N GLU A 267 -10.92 -21.79 -2.96
CA GLU A 267 -11.76 -22.93 -3.28
C GLU A 267 -12.79 -23.22 -2.19
N ALA A 268 -12.41 -23.10 -0.92
CA ALA A 268 -13.35 -23.21 0.19
C ALA A 268 -14.43 -22.11 0.12
N ILE A 269 -14.06 -20.87 -0.20
CA ILE A 269 -15.01 -19.77 -0.40
C ILE A 269 -15.90 -20.06 -1.62
N MET A 270 -15.32 -20.41 -2.77
CA MET A 270 -16.06 -20.73 -3.99
C MET A 270 -17.08 -21.84 -3.78
N HIS A 271 -16.67 -22.92 -3.12
CA HIS A 271 -17.51 -24.06 -2.81
C HIS A 271 -18.67 -23.68 -1.88
N ASN A 272 -18.37 -23.06 -0.73
CA ASN A 272 -19.38 -22.71 0.26
C ASN A 272 -20.43 -21.74 -0.30
N PHE A 273 -20.00 -20.82 -1.15
CA PHE A 273 -20.87 -19.80 -1.72
C PHE A 273 -21.39 -20.14 -3.14
N HIS A 274 -21.14 -21.36 -3.62
CA HIS A 274 -21.65 -21.89 -4.89
C HIS A 274 -21.27 -21.03 -6.11
N TYR A 275 -19.99 -20.67 -6.21
CA TYR A 275 -19.48 -19.88 -7.32
C TYR A 275 -19.61 -20.65 -8.65
N ILE A 276 -20.30 -20.06 -9.63
CA ILE A 276 -20.58 -20.71 -10.93
C ILE A 276 -19.29 -21.10 -11.66
N GLY A 277 -18.22 -20.32 -11.49
CA GLY A 277 -16.92 -20.54 -12.13
C GLY A 277 -16.00 -21.52 -11.39
N GLU A 278 -16.41 -22.11 -10.26
CA GLU A 278 -15.56 -22.92 -9.36
C GLU A 278 -14.76 -23.99 -10.13
N LYS A 279 -15.43 -24.81 -10.96
CA LYS A 279 -14.77 -25.90 -11.69
C LYS A 279 -13.70 -25.41 -12.67
N ASN A 280 -13.89 -24.24 -13.28
CA ASN A 280 -12.89 -23.69 -14.20
C ASN A 280 -11.72 -23.08 -13.42
N HIS A 281 -12.00 -22.42 -12.30
CA HIS A 281 -10.99 -21.84 -11.41
C HIS A 281 -10.10 -22.93 -10.79
N GLN A 282 -10.69 -24.00 -10.24
CA GLN A 282 -9.98 -25.17 -9.72
C GLN A 282 -9.07 -25.83 -10.77
N LYS A 283 -9.52 -25.93 -12.03
CA LYS A 283 -8.69 -26.47 -13.12
C LYS A 283 -7.46 -25.60 -13.42
N GLN A 284 -7.57 -24.29 -13.22
CA GLN A 284 -6.42 -23.39 -13.38
C GLN A 284 -5.41 -23.62 -12.25
N HIS A 285 -5.88 -23.72 -11.00
CA HIS A 285 -5.04 -24.07 -9.84
C HIS A 285 -4.37 -25.44 -9.99
N GLU A 286 -5.11 -26.46 -10.41
CA GLU A 286 -4.60 -27.81 -10.64
C GLU A 286 -3.48 -27.83 -11.68
N ARG A 287 -3.72 -27.17 -12.84
CA ARG A 287 -2.71 -27.06 -13.91
C ARG A 287 -1.45 -26.34 -13.44
N PHE A 288 -1.60 -25.29 -12.64
CA PHE A 288 -0.46 -24.55 -12.11
C PHE A 288 0.33 -25.36 -11.08
N ASN A 289 -0.34 -26.09 -10.20
CA ASN A 289 0.32 -27.02 -9.27
C ASN A 289 1.09 -28.12 -10.01
N ILE A 290 0.54 -28.65 -11.11
CA ILE A 290 1.25 -29.62 -11.96
C ILE A 290 2.51 -28.99 -12.58
N LEU A 291 2.39 -27.78 -13.13
CA LEU A 291 3.53 -27.04 -13.69
C LEU A 291 4.64 -26.84 -12.65
N ILE A 292 4.26 -26.38 -11.45
CA ILE A 292 5.19 -26.17 -10.34
C ILE A 292 5.93 -27.48 -9.99
N ASN A 293 5.21 -28.59 -9.86
CA ASN A 293 5.80 -29.89 -9.52
C ASN A 293 6.78 -30.38 -10.61
N ASP A 294 6.39 -30.29 -11.89
CA ASP A 294 7.25 -30.67 -13.02
C ASP A 294 8.52 -29.80 -13.08
N MET A 295 8.42 -28.51 -12.77
CA MET A 295 9.59 -27.63 -12.69
C MET A 295 10.49 -27.96 -11.49
N ILE A 296 9.92 -28.28 -10.33
CA ILE A 296 10.70 -28.73 -9.16
C ILE A 296 11.46 -30.02 -9.47
N GLU A 297 10.79 -31.02 -10.05
CA GLU A 297 11.41 -32.31 -10.40
C GLU A 297 12.56 -32.12 -11.40
N ARG A 298 12.41 -31.22 -12.38
CA ARG A 298 13.49 -30.89 -13.33
C ARG A 298 14.63 -30.11 -12.68
N SER A 299 14.37 -29.37 -11.61
CA SER A 299 15.35 -28.53 -10.91
C SER A 299 16.28 -29.29 -9.95
N GLU A 300 16.07 -30.60 -9.73
CA GLU A 300 16.94 -31.45 -8.87
C GLU A 300 18.42 -31.47 -9.31
N LYS A 301 18.74 -30.98 -10.51
CA LYS A 301 20.12 -30.81 -11.02
C LYS A 301 20.81 -29.49 -10.66
N GLU A 302 20.20 -28.64 -9.83
CA GLU A 302 20.78 -27.35 -9.35
C GLU A 302 21.19 -26.36 -10.46
N GLU A 303 20.56 -26.42 -11.64
CA GLU A 303 20.80 -25.42 -12.68
C GLU A 303 20.11 -24.10 -12.32
N LEU A 304 20.92 -23.06 -12.03
CA LEU A 304 20.45 -21.71 -11.69
C LEU A 304 19.48 -21.12 -12.72
N GLU A 305 19.59 -21.52 -13.99
CA GLU A 305 18.69 -21.13 -15.06
C GLU A 305 17.27 -21.69 -14.87
N SER A 306 17.15 -22.96 -14.44
CA SER A 306 15.85 -23.59 -14.18
C SER A 306 15.10 -22.91 -13.04
N LEU A 307 15.81 -22.47 -12.00
CA LEU A 307 15.23 -21.72 -10.88
C LEU A 307 14.78 -20.32 -11.31
N ALA A 308 15.52 -19.67 -12.21
CA ALA A 308 15.16 -18.37 -12.76
C ALA A 308 13.82 -18.42 -13.49
N ILE A 309 13.67 -19.43 -14.35
CA ILE A 309 12.45 -19.66 -15.14
C ILE A 309 11.29 -19.96 -14.18
N LEU A 310 11.49 -20.80 -13.16
CA LEU A 310 10.46 -21.09 -12.16
C LEU A 310 10.00 -19.81 -11.43
N ILE A 311 10.91 -18.97 -10.94
CA ILE A 311 10.55 -17.74 -10.22
C ILE A 311 9.77 -16.78 -11.13
N GLN A 312 10.19 -16.65 -12.39
CA GLN A 312 9.53 -15.78 -13.35
C GLN A 312 8.12 -16.30 -13.72
N ASP A 313 7.99 -17.60 -13.98
CA ASP A 313 6.70 -18.23 -14.30
C ASP A 313 5.72 -18.18 -13.11
N LEU A 314 6.22 -18.38 -11.89
CA LEU A 314 5.43 -18.22 -10.66
C LEU A 314 4.86 -16.81 -10.56
N LYS A 315 5.72 -15.80 -10.78
CA LYS A 315 5.34 -14.40 -10.69
C LYS A 315 4.33 -14.01 -11.76
N ASP A 316 4.58 -14.37 -13.02
CA ASP A 316 3.74 -13.97 -14.15
C ASP A 316 2.36 -14.63 -14.08
N TRP A 317 2.31 -15.93 -13.78
CA TRP A 317 1.05 -16.63 -13.61
C TRP A 317 0.25 -16.04 -12.47
N LEU A 318 0.87 -15.85 -11.29
CA LEU A 318 0.16 -15.38 -10.11
C LEU A 318 -0.38 -13.96 -10.30
N VAL A 319 0.44 -13.03 -10.79
CA VAL A 319 0.01 -11.65 -11.04
C VAL A 319 -1.15 -11.62 -12.05
N SER A 320 -1.07 -12.41 -13.12
CA SER A 320 -2.13 -12.49 -14.13
C SER A 320 -3.42 -13.12 -13.57
N HIS A 321 -3.30 -14.22 -12.83
CA HIS A 321 -4.43 -14.94 -12.24
C HIS A 321 -5.18 -14.06 -11.24
N ILE A 322 -4.45 -13.39 -10.34
CA ILE A 322 -5.04 -12.44 -9.39
C ILE A 322 -5.76 -11.29 -10.11
N ALA A 323 -5.10 -10.69 -11.11
CA ALA A 323 -5.63 -9.53 -11.81
C ALA A 323 -6.90 -9.85 -12.62
N ILE A 324 -7.03 -11.09 -13.12
CA ILE A 324 -8.06 -11.48 -14.10
C ILE A 324 -9.09 -12.44 -13.50
N GLU A 325 -8.66 -13.56 -12.93
CA GLU A 325 -9.52 -14.64 -12.46
C GLU A 325 -10.06 -14.35 -11.05
N ASP A 326 -9.21 -14.09 -10.07
CA ASP A 326 -9.63 -13.86 -8.68
C ASP A 326 -10.49 -12.60 -8.55
N LYS A 327 -10.23 -11.61 -9.40
CA LYS A 327 -11.04 -10.40 -9.49
C LYS A 327 -12.51 -10.66 -9.85
N LYS A 328 -12.82 -11.78 -10.54
CA LYS A 328 -14.20 -12.19 -10.84
C LYS A 328 -14.96 -12.58 -9.57
N LEU A 329 -14.27 -13.11 -8.56
CA LEU A 329 -14.87 -13.51 -7.28
C LEU A 329 -15.55 -12.32 -6.60
N PHE A 330 -14.94 -11.13 -6.65
CA PHE A 330 -15.54 -9.93 -6.08
C PHE A 330 -16.90 -9.58 -6.69
N TYR A 331 -17.03 -9.62 -8.01
CA TYR A 331 -18.30 -9.29 -8.67
C TYR A 331 -19.43 -10.25 -8.28
N PHE A 332 -19.09 -11.51 -8.01
CA PHE A 332 -20.04 -12.52 -7.55
C PHE A 332 -20.36 -12.37 -6.05
N PHE A 333 -19.35 -12.12 -5.20
CA PHE A 333 -19.51 -12.05 -3.74
C PHE A 333 -19.84 -10.67 -3.19
N ARG A 334 -19.82 -9.59 -4.00
CA ARG A 334 -19.99 -8.20 -3.52
C ARG A 334 -21.24 -7.97 -2.64
N SER A 335 -22.34 -8.68 -2.90
CA SER A 335 -23.57 -8.57 -2.11
C SER A 335 -23.57 -9.43 -0.83
N ARG A 336 -22.59 -10.33 -0.68
CA ARG A 336 -22.46 -11.31 0.41
C ARG A 336 -21.11 -11.21 1.13
N LEU A 337 -20.38 -10.10 0.97
CA LEU A 337 -19.05 -9.92 1.58
C LEU A 337 -19.06 -10.11 3.09
N SER A 338 -20.14 -9.72 3.79
CA SER A 338 -20.25 -9.93 5.23
C SER A 338 -20.29 -11.42 5.59
N GLU A 339 -21.02 -12.23 4.84
CA GLU A 339 -21.10 -13.68 5.03
C GLU A 339 -19.75 -14.34 4.70
N VAL A 340 -19.11 -13.92 3.61
CA VAL A 340 -17.77 -14.41 3.23
C VAL A 340 -16.75 -14.13 4.33
N ASN A 341 -16.75 -12.90 4.86
CA ASN A 341 -15.85 -12.52 5.95
C ASN A 341 -16.12 -13.32 7.23
N GLU A 342 -17.37 -13.63 7.55
CA GLU A 342 -17.72 -14.46 8.70
C GLU A 342 -17.27 -15.91 8.51
N TYR A 343 -17.53 -16.49 7.33
CA TYR A 343 -17.10 -17.85 6.98
C TYR A 343 -15.59 -18.01 7.12
N VAL A 344 -14.82 -17.07 6.56
CA VAL A 344 -13.37 -17.07 6.62
C VAL A 344 -12.85 -16.92 8.05
N ARG A 345 -13.48 -16.06 8.87
CA ARG A 345 -13.12 -15.95 10.30
C ARG A 345 -13.31 -17.28 11.02
N ASN A 346 -14.34 -18.05 10.69
CA ASN A 346 -14.57 -19.36 11.27
C ASN A 346 -13.51 -20.37 10.78
N LEU A 347 -13.17 -20.38 9.49
CA LEU A 347 -12.07 -21.21 8.98
C LEU A 347 -10.74 -20.93 9.70
N ASN A 348 -10.42 -19.65 9.96
CA ASN A 348 -9.21 -19.28 10.69
C ASN A 348 -9.26 -19.75 12.16
N LYS A 349 -10.42 -19.61 12.83
CA LYS A 349 -10.61 -20.12 14.21
C LYS A 349 -10.49 -21.64 14.29
N GLU A 350 -10.92 -22.36 13.25
CA GLU A 350 -10.81 -23.81 13.12
C GLU A 350 -9.41 -24.27 12.74
N GLY A 351 -8.47 -23.35 12.47
CA GLY A 351 -7.11 -23.66 12.02
C GLY A 351 -7.03 -24.21 10.60
N ARG A 352 -8.08 -24.00 9.79
CA ARG A 352 -8.16 -24.48 8.40
C ARG A 352 -7.51 -23.54 7.39
N ILE A 353 -7.33 -22.27 7.76
CA ILE A 353 -6.59 -21.26 7.01
C ILE A 353 -5.71 -20.49 7.99
N HIS A 354 -4.55 -19.99 7.53
CA HIS A 354 -3.67 -19.16 8.35
C HIS A 354 -3.65 -17.71 7.85
N ILE A 355 -3.74 -16.77 8.79
CA ILE A 355 -3.61 -15.33 8.52
C ILE A 355 -2.42 -14.80 9.30
N TRP A 356 -1.31 -14.59 8.60
CA TRP A 356 -0.09 -14.02 9.17
C TRP A 356 -0.32 -12.58 9.64
N LYS A 357 0.13 -12.25 10.86
CA LYS A 357 0.02 -10.88 11.41
C LYS A 357 0.70 -9.86 10.52
N ASP A 358 1.83 -10.22 9.94
CA ASP A 358 2.60 -9.38 9.03
C ASP A 358 1.83 -9.13 7.71
N ALA A 359 1.13 -10.14 7.18
CA ALA A 359 0.24 -9.97 6.03
C ALA A 359 -0.90 -8.98 6.30
N VAL A 360 -1.49 -9.03 7.51
CA VAL A 360 -2.49 -8.05 7.94
C VAL A 360 -1.91 -6.65 8.06
N ALA A 361 -0.66 -6.52 8.52
CA ALA A 361 0.03 -5.22 8.56
C ALA A 361 0.21 -4.65 7.15
N ILE A 362 0.72 -5.45 6.19
CA ILE A 362 0.82 -5.03 4.77
C ILE A 362 -0.54 -4.58 4.24
N TYR A 363 -1.60 -5.36 4.50
CA TYR A 363 -2.95 -5.04 4.03
C TYR A 363 -3.50 -3.74 4.63
N LYS A 364 -3.32 -3.52 5.93
CA LYS A 364 -3.73 -2.28 6.58
C LYS A 364 -3.01 -1.07 5.99
N LEU A 365 -1.74 -1.24 5.65
CA LEU A 365 -0.90 -0.19 5.07
C LEU A 365 -1.30 0.11 3.62
N LEU A 366 -1.58 -0.91 2.80
CA LEU A 366 -1.78 -0.75 1.35
C LEU A 366 -3.27 -0.73 0.91
N VAL A 367 -4.20 -1.41 1.59
CA VAL A 367 -5.49 -1.81 0.97
C VAL A 367 -6.74 -1.35 1.71
N ASP A 368 -6.65 -1.07 3.01
CA ASP A 368 -7.80 -0.77 3.85
C ASP A 368 -8.34 0.68 3.69
N TYR A 369 -9.18 0.92 2.67
CA TYR A 369 -9.93 2.17 2.41
C TYR A 369 -11.42 1.86 2.44
N GLU A 370 -12.15 2.57 3.28
CA GLU A 370 -13.55 2.92 3.00
C GLU A 370 -13.58 4.33 2.42
N ASP A 371 -14.47 4.54 1.46
CA ASP A 371 -14.59 5.80 0.74
C ASP A 371 -14.98 6.92 1.71
N ILE A 372 -14.12 7.95 1.83
CA ILE A 372 -14.41 9.15 2.62
C ILE A 372 -15.69 9.84 2.10
N THR A 373 -16.09 9.52 0.87
CA THR A 373 -17.28 10.05 0.19
C THR A 373 -18.59 9.33 0.51
N GLU A 374 -18.59 8.16 1.15
CA GLU A 374 -19.82 7.52 1.63
C GLU A 374 -20.06 7.84 3.12
N ASP A 375 -21.02 8.74 3.38
CA ASP A 375 -21.64 8.86 4.70
C ASP A 375 -22.26 7.50 5.04
N LYS A 376 -21.62 6.70 5.90
CA LYS A 376 -22.35 5.67 6.63
C LYS A 376 -23.42 6.38 7.44
N LYS A 377 -24.69 6.26 7.02
CA LYS A 377 -25.83 6.65 7.85
C LYS A 377 -25.62 6.01 9.23
N PRO A 378 -25.78 6.76 10.33
CA PRO A 378 -25.64 6.19 11.67
C PRO A 378 -26.59 5.00 11.79
N LYS A 379 -26.09 3.89 12.35
CA LYS A 379 -26.88 2.72 12.71
C LYS A 379 -28.13 3.24 13.44
N SER A 380 -29.29 3.10 12.80
CA SER A 380 -30.56 3.44 13.42
C SER A 380 -30.65 2.67 14.73
N LEU A 381 -30.70 3.40 15.83
CA LEU A 381 -31.18 2.92 17.11
C LEU A 381 -32.46 2.12 16.83
N ARG A 382 -32.41 0.80 17.04
CA ARG A 382 -33.63 0.00 17.11
C ARG A 382 -34.39 0.49 18.34
N ARG A 383 -35.40 1.32 18.09
CA ARG A 383 -36.56 1.42 18.97
C ARG A 383 -37.37 0.14 18.79
N ASN A 384 -37.39 -0.69 19.83
CA ASN A 384 -38.59 -1.08 20.58
C ASN A 384 -38.17 -1.93 21.78
#